data_AF-M4VAE7-F1
#
_entry.id   AF-M4VAE7-F1
#
_cell.length_a   1.000
_cell.length_b   1.000
_cell.length_c   1.000
_cell.angle_alpha   90.00
_cell.angle_beta   90.00
_cell.angle_gamma   90.00
#
_symmetry.space_group_name_H-M   'P 1'
#
loop_
_entity.id
_entity.type
_entity.pdbx_description
1 polymer ?
#
loop_
_entity_poly.entity_id
_entity_poly.type
_entity_poly.pdbx_seq_one_letter_code
_entity_poly.pdbx_strand_id
1 'polypeptide(L)'
;MKKLAVFALLLSPFGLAQANCLGEAQIIAKVSEVTNYSITTCKVAIDSSSIKHYSSSMTCPLDIDEVLANGISVGYINGHDCPVGRGDSISGIVVKDARGNLYLE
;
A
#
# COMPACT_ATOMS: atom_id res chain seq x y z
N MET A 1 19.68 55.04 -6.69
CA MET A 1 19.20 54.63 -5.36
C MET A 1 18.41 53.33 -5.53
N LYS A 2 18.92 52.24 -4.95
CA LYS A 2 18.42 50.86 -5.03
C LYS A 2 17.07 50.73 -4.31
N LYS A 3 16.07 50.12 -4.95
CA LYS A 3 14.92 49.50 -4.27
C LYS A 3 14.85 48.04 -4.71
N LEU A 4 15.58 47.19 -4.01
CA LEU A 4 15.37 45.75 -4.08
C LEU A 4 14.21 45.44 -3.14
N ALA A 5 13.01 45.21 -3.69
CA ALA A 5 11.90 44.68 -2.93
C ALA A 5 12.15 43.18 -2.73
N VAL A 6 12.54 42.79 -1.52
CA VAL A 6 12.69 41.40 -1.11
C VAL A 6 11.29 40.85 -0.88
N PHE A 7 10.78 40.06 -1.82
CA PHE A 7 9.56 39.27 -1.65
C PHE A 7 9.93 38.03 -0.83
N ALA A 8 9.76 38.12 0.49
CA ALA A 8 9.98 37.00 1.40
C ALA A 8 8.87 35.96 1.19
N LEU A 9 9.14 35.00 0.30
CA LEU A 9 8.31 33.81 0.12
C LEU A 9 8.46 32.95 1.38
N LEU A 10 7.51 33.05 2.31
CA LEU A 10 7.36 32.15 3.45
C LEU A 10 6.99 30.76 2.92
N LEU A 11 8.01 29.99 2.51
CA LEU A 11 7.90 28.55 2.34
C LEU A 11 7.87 27.93 3.74
N SER A 12 6.67 27.82 4.30
CA SER A 12 6.43 27.01 5.50
C SER A 12 6.82 25.56 5.21
N PRO A 13 7.68 24.93 6.03
CA PRO A 13 8.06 23.54 5.85
C PRO A 13 6.87 22.63 6.16
N PHE A 14 6.22 22.10 5.13
CA PHE A 14 5.27 20.97 5.22
C PHE A 14 6.03 19.65 5.50
N GLY A 15 6.88 19.64 6.52
CA GLY A 15 7.89 18.60 6.68
C GLY A 15 7.91 17.96 8.05
N LEU A 16 6.75 17.70 8.69
CA LEU A 16 6.73 16.96 9.96
C LEU A 16 5.43 16.15 10.12
N ALA A 17 5.37 14.97 9.48
CA ALA A 17 4.59 13.82 9.94
C ALA A 17 4.97 12.55 9.14
N GLN A 18 6.24 12.12 9.18
CA GLN A 18 6.57 10.72 8.84
C GLN A 18 6.65 9.92 10.13
N ALA A 19 5.49 9.59 10.68
CA ALA A 19 5.40 8.60 11.72
C ALA A 19 5.62 7.21 11.08
N ASN A 20 6.88 6.80 10.92
CA ASN A 20 7.32 5.43 10.59
C ASN A 20 6.62 4.68 9.43
N CYS A 21 5.81 5.34 8.60
CA CYS A 21 5.13 4.70 7.49
C CYS A 21 6.13 4.41 6.36
N LEU A 22 6.04 3.19 5.82
CA LEU A 22 6.97 2.68 4.82
C LEU A 22 6.33 2.51 3.44
N GLY A 23 5.01 2.57 3.36
CA GLY A 23 4.23 2.59 2.13
C GLY A 23 2.78 2.21 2.39
N GLU A 24 1.85 3.02 1.90
CA GLU A 24 0.41 2.81 1.99
C GLU A 24 -0.30 3.09 0.66
N ALA A 25 -1.27 2.24 0.31
CA ALA A 25 -2.21 2.49 -0.79
C ALA A 25 -3.56 1.83 -0.55
N GLN A 26 -4.64 2.48 -0.97
CA GLN A 26 -5.96 1.84 -1.05
C GLN A 26 -6.04 1.00 -2.33
N ILE A 27 -6.57 -0.22 -2.22
CA ILE A 27 -6.72 -1.13 -3.37
C ILE A 27 -8.10 -1.77 -3.41
N ILE A 28 -8.61 -1.99 -4.63
CA ILE A 28 -9.69 -2.93 -4.93
C ILE A 28 -9.26 -3.73 -6.15
N ALA A 29 -9.04 -5.03 -5.99
CA ALA A 29 -8.55 -5.89 -7.07
C ALA A 29 -9.01 -7.33 -6.91
N LYS A 30 -8.76 -8.17 -7.92
CA LYS A 30 -8.95 -9.63 -7.81
C LYS A 30 -7.65 -10.37 -7.66
N VAL A 31 -7.65 -11.40 -6.82
CA VAL A 31 -6.53 -12.32 -6.63
C VAL A 31 -6.28 -13.09 -7.92
N SER A 32 -5.06 -13.02 -8.46
CA SER A 32 -4.63 -13.83 -9.62
C SER A 32 -4.08 -15.19 -9.19
N GLU A 33 -3.39 -15.26 -8.06
CA GLU A 33 -2.82 -16.49 -7.51
C GLU A 33 -2.64 -16.38 -6.00
N VAL A 34 -2.67 -17.53 -5.31
CA VAL A 34 -2.27 -17.63 -3.89
C VAL A 34 -0.96 -18.41 -3.85
N THR A 35 0.12 -17.76 -3.44
CA THR A 35 1.49 -18.28 -3.58
C THR A 35 2.06 -18.85 -2.28
N ASN A 36 1.48 -18.51 -1.12
CA ASN A 36 1.90 -19.05 0.16
C ASN A 36 0.69 -19.23 1.08
N TYR A 37 0.58 -20.39 1.70
CA TYR A 37 -0.43 -20.69 2.72
C TYR A 37 0.27 -20.92 4.04
N SER A 38 -0.07 -20.11 5.04
CA SER A 38 0.18 -20.42 6.45
C SER A 38 -1.15 -20.68 7.15
N ILE A 39 -1.08 -21.11 8.42
CA ILE A 39 -2.27 -21.38 9.23
C ILE A 39 -3.14 -20.12 9.42
N THR A 40 -2.53 -18.93 9.40
CA THR A 40 -3.19 -17.66 9.76
C THR A 40 -3.20 -16.63 8.64
N THR A 41 -2.32 -16.75 7.65
CA THR A 41 -2.20 -15.79 6.56
C THR A 41 -1.88 -16.49 5.26
N CYS A 42 -2.19 -15.83 4.15
CA CYS A 42 -1.70 -16.24 2.85
C CYS A 42 -1.22 -15.06 2.04
N LYS A 43 -0.34 -15.36 1.10
CA LYS A 43 0.19 -14.38 0.18
C LYS A 43 -0.53 -14.49 -1.15
N VAL A 44 -1.13 -13.39 -1.58
CA VAL A 44 -1.89 -13.30 -2.83
C VAL A 44 -1.16 -12.42 -3.84
N ALA A 45 -1.10 -12.89 -5.07
CA ALA A 45 -0.69 -12.11 -6.22
C ALA A 45 -1.90 -11.40 -6.83
N ILE A 46 -1.63 -10.29 -7.49
CA ILE A 46 -2.62 -9.46 -8.17
C ILE A 46 -2.04 -9.11 -9.53
N ASP A 47 -2.86 -9.16 -10.57
CA ASP A 47 -2.46 -8.68 -11.90
C ASP A 47 -2.95 -7.25 -12.09
N SER A 48 -2.18 -6.44 -12.82
CA SER A 48 -2.57 -5.04 -13.13
C SER A 48 -3.94 -4.95 -13.81
N SER A 49 -4.28 -5.95 -14.63
CA SER A 49 -5.59 -6.04 -15.31
C SER A 49 -6.77 -6.29 -14.38
N SER A 50 -6.54 -6.77 -13.15
CA SER A 50 -7.59 -7.08 -12.18
C SER A 50 -7.88 -5.93 -11.21
N ILE A 51 -7.04 -4.90 -11.21
CA ILE A 51 -7.14 -3.72 -10.34
C ILE A 51 -8.28 -2.83 -10.84
N LYS A 52 -9.31 -2.70 -10.01
CA LYS A 52 -10.44 -1.77 -10.23
C LYS A 52 -10.15 -0.39 -9.65
N HIS A 53 -9.40 -0.35 -8.56
CA HIS A 53 -9.01 0.88 -7.90
C HIS A 53 -7.64 0.74 -7.25
N TYR A 54 -6.79 1.75 -7.43
CA TYR A 54 -5.54 1.91 -6.72
C TYR A 54 -5.34 3.39 -6.42
N SER A 55 -5.14 3.73 -5.16
CA SER A 55 -4.86 5.09 -4.72
C SER A 55 -3.73 5.09 -3.72
N SER A 56 -2.55 5.52 -4.17
CA SER A 56 -1.38 5.66 -3.31
C SER A 56 -1.60 6.79 -2.28
N SER A 57 -1.14 6.57 -1.05
CA SER A 57 -1.21 7.59 0.00
C SER A 57 -0.36 8.80 -0.36
N MET A 58 -0.91 10.02 -0.20
CA MET A 58 -0.16 11.26 -0.47
C MET A 58 0.99 11.48 0.51
N THR A 59 0.87 10.96 1.73
CA THR A 59 1.84 11.16 2.82
C THR A 59 2.91 10.06 2.82
N CYS A 60 2.54 8.87 2.39
CA CYS A 60 3.37 7.67 2.45
C CYS A 60 3.09 6.75 1.26
N PRO A 61 3.52 7.15 0.06
CA PRO A 61 3.13 6.46 -1.15
C PRO A 61 3.71 5.04 -1.19
N LEU A 62 2.86 4.07 -1.53
CA LEU A 62 3.27 2.75 -1.99
C LEU A 62 3.24 2.72 -3.52
N ASP A 63 4.26 2.09 -4.12
CA ASP A 63 4.33 1.88 -5.56
C ASP A 63 3.49 0.65 -5.95
N ILE A 64 2.71 0.79 -7.02
CA ILE A 64 1.90 -0.31 -7.56
C ILE A 64 2.79 -1.44 -8.09
N ASP A 65 3.95 -1.12 -8.67
CA ASP A 65 4.87 -2.14 -9.19
C ASP A 65 5.45 -2.98 -8.05
N GLU A 66 5.65 -2.38 -6.87
CA GLU A 66 6.04 -3.12 -5.67
C GLU A 66 4.93 -4.08 -5.23
N VAL A 67 3.67 -3.66 -5.28
CA VAL A 67 2.52 -4.50 -4.95
C VAL A 67 2.39 -5.68 -5.92
N LEU A 68 2.53 -5.43 -7.21
CA LEU A 68 2.44 -6.46 -8.26
C LEU A 68 3.60 -7.47 -8.17
N ALA A 69 4.82 -6.99 -7.90
CA ALA A 69 6.00 -7.84 -7.80
C ALA A 69 6.02 -8.68 -6.51
N ASN A 70 5.63 -8.07 -5.38
CA ASN A 70 5.78 -8.72 -4.09
C ASN A 70 4.54 -9.48 -3.68
N GLY A 71 3.32 -9.12 -4.11
CA GLY A 71 2.07 -9.68 -3.60
C GLY A 71 1.74 -9.24 -2.18
N ILE A 72 0.49 -9.46 -1.76
CA ILE A 72 -0.09 -8.96 -0.50
C ILE A 72 -0.39 -10.11 0.45
N SER A 73 -0.06 -9.94 1.73
CA SER A 73 -0.45 -10.87 2.79
C SER A 73 -1.86 -10.54 3.29
N VAL A 74 -2.74 -11.52 3.31
CA VAL A 74 -4.13 -11.40 3.77
C VAL A 74 -4.43 -12.48 4.81
N GLY A 75 -5.48 -12.31 5.61
CA GLY A 75 -5.90 -13.31 6.62
C GLY A 75 -5.74 -12.92 8.09
N TYR A 76 -5.39 -11.66 8.40
CA TYR A 76 -5.33 -11.19 9.80
C TYR A 76 -6.68 -11.18 10.55
N ILE A 77 -7.79 -11.57 9.91
CA ILE A 77 -9.12 -11.58 10.50
C ILE A 77 -9.44 -13.01 10.97
N ASN A 78 -9.40 -13.25 12.28
CA ASN A 78 -9.86 -14.46 13.00
C ASN A 78 -9.01 -15.74 12.94
N GLY A 79 -7.78 -15.69 12.43
CA GLY A 79 -6.71 -16.59 12.87
C GLY A 79 -6.74 -18.04 12.37
N HIS A 80 -7.61 -18.43 11.44
CA HIS A 80 -7.53 -19.73 10.77
C HIS A 80 -7.95 -19.64 9.29
N ASP A 81 -7.09 -20.20 8.44
CA ASP A 81 -7.16 -20.31 6.97
C ASP A 81 -7.02 -19.01 6.17
N CYS A 82 -6.50 -19.16 4.94
CA CYS A 82 -6.51 -18.13 3.91
C CYS A 82 -7.96 -17.88 3.47
N PRO A 83 -8.55 -16.71 3.74
CA PRO A 83 -9.97 -16.48 3.47
C PRO A 83 -10.28 -16.23 1.99
N VAL A 84 -9.28 -16.27 1.11
CA VAL A 84 -9.41 -15.87 -0.29
C VAL A 84 -8.73 -16.85 -1.25
N GLY A 85 -9.34 -17.05 -2.41
CA GLY A 85 -8.82 -17.82 -3.53
C GLY A 85 -8.65 -16.99 -4.79
N ARG A 86 -8.15 -17.63 -5.85
CA ARG A 86 -8.07 -17.04 -7.18
C ARG A 86 -9.46 -16.55 -7.62
N GLY A 87 -9.52 -15.31 -8.10
CA GLY A 87 -10.74 -14.67 -8.60
C GLY A 87 -11.52 -13.90 -7.53
N ASP A 88 -11.25 -14.14 -6.25
CA ASP A 88 -11.86 -13.40 -5.16
C ASP A 88 -11.40 -11.93 -5.16
N SER A 89 -12.26 -11.06 -4.67
CA SER A 89 -11.95 -9.63 -4.57
C SER A 89 -11.35 -9.31 -3.20
N ILE A 90 -10.25 -8.57 -3.22
CA ILE A 90 -9.68 -7.94 -2.03
C ILE A 90 -9.92 -6.43 -2.11
N SER A 91 -10.21 -5.84 -0.96
CA SER A 91 -10.49 -4.41 -0.82
C SER A 91 -10.01 -3.95 0.54
N GLY A 92 -9.18 -2.92 0.60
CA GLY A 92 -8.63 -2.44 1.87
C GLY A 92 -7.45 -1.50 1.67
N ILE A 93 -6.68 -1.32 2.74
CA ILE A 93 -5.44 -0.54 2.73
C ILE A 93 -4.28 -1.52 2.73
N VAL A 94 -3.40 -1.39 1.75
CA VAL A 94 -2.14 -2.14 1.69
C VAL A 94 -1.10 -1.36 2.46
N VAL A 95 -0.50 -1.97 3.45
CA VAL A 95 0.54 -1.36 4.29
C VAL A 95 1.84 -2.16 4.15
N LYS A 96 2.96 -1.44 4.11
CA LYS A 96 4.31 -2.01 4.11
C LYS A 96 4.90 -2.00 5.52
N ASP A 97 5.36 -3.17 5.98
CA ASP A 97 6.06 -3.30 7.27
C ASP A 97 7.56 -2.97 7.17
N ALA A 98 8.23 -2.92 8.34
CA ALA A 98 9.67 -2.68 8.46
C ALA A 98 10.57 -3.74 7.80
N ARG A 99 10.00 -4.89 7.42
CA ARG A 99 10.69 -5.98 6.73
C ARG A 99 10.42 -5.96 5.22
N GLY A 100 9.61 -5.03 4.73
CA GLY A 100 9.19 -4.92 3.34
C GLY A 100 8.04 -5.84 2.94
N ASN A 101 7.35 -6.45 3.90
CA ASN A 101 6.15 -7.24 3.60
C ASN A 101 4.95 -6.31 3.41
N LEU A 102 4.11 -6.67 2.45
CA LEU A 102 2.84 -5.99 2.20
C LEU A 102 1.72 -6.79 2.86
N TYR A 103 0.83 -6.12 3.58
CA TYR A 103 -0.35 -6.74 4.18
C TYR A 103 -1.59 -5.88 4.00
N LEU A 104 -2.74 -6.54 3.94
CA LEU A 104 -4.04 -5.88 3.81
C LEU A 104 -4.64 -5.65 5.20
N GLU A 105 -4.92 -4.39 5.53
CA GLU A 105 -5.73 -3.96 6.67
C GLU A 105 -7.21 -3.79 6.30
#